data_AF-A0A1Q3GHF5-F1
#
_entry.id   AF-A0A1Q3GHF5-F1
#
_cell.length_a   1.000
_cell.length_b   1.000
_cell.length_c   1.000
_cell.angle_alpha   90.00
_cell.angle_beta   90.00
_cell.angle_gamma   90.00
#
_symmetry.space_group_name_H-M   'P 1'
#
loop_
_entity.id
_entity.type
_entity.pdbx_description
1 polymer ?
#
loop_
_entity_poly.entity_id
_entity_poly.type
_entity_poly.pdbx_seq_one_letter_code
_entity_poly.pdbx_strand_id
1 'polypeptide(L)'
;MIDLRQVMPLLKTNKPLDILKKIISYNDRAGSDKKLITVRVTLTKAVVIEGAPVKIDKDNQVIFLIQEKSLAYFNSSELIIINILNPEQVLDILTDGSFFEVPIDKVPSSLELKRIFNEIQEQFKETYGVALKNTFWNANQHTNNAKYQYHQLLTALSKSLNDIAKDDMGMQALQKIDDFYIESTDQDFFVTKAPQGLKLNIDFDAKFPPDFEQQLTTMIEQNL
;
A
#
# COMPACT_ATOMS: atom_id res chain seq x y z
N MET A 1 -14.01 -15.04 -9.94
CA MET A 1 -13.67 -14.29 -11.16
C MET A 1 -14.22 -12.90 -10.96
N ILE A 2 -13.36 -11.89 -10.97
CA ILE A 2 -13.75 -10.51 -10.64
C ILE A 2 -14.49 -9.93 -11.84
N ASP A 3 -15.64 -9.31 -11.63
CA ASP A 3 -16.28 -8.54 -12.71
C ASP A 3 -15.51 -7.23 -12.90
N LEU A 4 -14.64 -7.17 -13.91
CA LEU A 4 -13.83 -5.99 -14.21
C LEU A 4 -14.66 -4.71 -14.35
N ARG A 5 -15.95 -4.79 -14.71
CA ARG A 5 -16.85 -3.63 -14.81
C ARG A 5 -17.06 -2.93 -13.46
N GLN A 6 -16.96 -3.66 -12.36
CA GLN A 6 -17.07 -3.10 -11.01
C GLN A 6 -15.82 -2.29 -10.63
N VAL A 7 -14.67 -2.61 -11.23
CA VAL A 7 -13.38 -1.94 -10.95
C VAL A 7 -13.11 -0.79 -11.93
N MET A 8 -13.78 -0.77 -13.09
CA MET A 8 -13.61 0.30 -14.11
C MET A 8 -13.69 1.73 -13.55
N PRO A 9 -14.64 2.08 -12.64
CA PRO A 9 -14.71 3.43 -12.08
C PRO A 9 -13.51 3.82 -11.22
N LEU A 10 -12.78 2.83 -10.69
CA LEU A 10 -11.62 3.02 -9.82
C LEU A 10 -10.30 3.10 -10.60
N LEU A 11 -10.31 2.77 -11.89
CA LEU A 11 -9.11 2.81 -12.73
C LEU A 11 -8.61 4.24 -12.85
N LYS A 12 -7.33 4.43 -12.49
CA LYS A 12 -6.68 5.73 -12.64
C LYS A 12 -6.15 5.88 -14.06
N THR A 13 -6.50 6.99 -14.71
CA THR A 13 -6.02 7.30 -16.06
C THR A 13 -4.53 7.63 -16.02
N ASN A 14 -3.72 6.69 -16.49
CA ASN A 14 -2.27 6.85 -16.60
C ASN A 14 -1.86 6.69 -18.06
N LYS A 15 -0.76 7.36 -18.45
CA LYS A 15 -0.17 7.12 -19.78
C LYS A 15 0.26 5.65 -19.85
N PRO A 16 0.23 5.01 -21.04
CA PRO A 16 0.66 3.63 -21.20
C PRO A 16 2.01 3.35 -20.53
N LEU A 17 3.00 4.22 -20.77
CA LEU A 17 4.32 4.10 -20.17
C LEU A 17 4.31 4.04 -18.63
N ASP A 18 3.42 4.80 -17.98
CA ASP A 18 3.34 4.82 -16.52
C ASP A 18 2.73 3.54 -15.96
N ILE A 19 1.76 2.93 -16.68
CA ILE A 19 1.27 1.58 -16.37
C ILE A 19 2.40 0.55 -16.51
N LEU A 20 3.20 0.61 -17.58
CA LEU A 20 4.34 -0.30 -17.75
C LEU A 20 5.36 -0.17 -16.61
N LYS A 21 5.71 1.05 -16.20
CA LYS A 21 6.62 1.27 -15.06
C LYS A 21 6.09 0.58 -13.80
N LYS A 22 4.80 0.73 -13.51
CA LYS A 22 4.20 0.09 -12.33
C LYS A 22 4.20 -1.44 -12.44
N ILE A 23 3.94 -2.00 -13.62
CA ILE A 23 4.02 -3.45 -13.88
C ILE A 23 5.46 -3.96 -13.71
N ILE A 24 6.47 -3.24 -14.18
CA ILE A 24 7.88 -3.59 -13.99
C ILE A 24 8.21 -3.66 -12.50
N SER A 25 7.86 -2.61 -11.73
CA SER A 25 8.07 -2.61 -10.28
C SER A 25 7.35 -3.76 -9.57
N TYR A 26 6.20 -4.20 -10.08
CA TYR A 26 5.53 -5.40 -9.56
C TYR A 26 6.31 -6.67 -9.90
N ASN A 27 6.66 -6.86 -11.17
CA ASN A 27 7.39 -8.02 -11.65
C ASN A 27 8.76 -8.17 -10.94
N ASP A 28 9.47 -7.06 -10.70
CA ASP A 28 10.73 -7.05 -9.96
C ASP A 28 10.57 -7.57 -8.52
N ARG A 29 9.48 -7.19 -7.84
CA ARG A 29 9.17 -7.64 -6.47
C ARG A 29 8.61 -9.05 -6.42
N ALA A 30 7.94 -9.50 -7.48
CA ALA A 30 7.31 -10.80 -7.56
C ALA A 30 8.35 -11.94 -7.58
N GLY A 31 9.56 -11.67 -8.07
CA GLY A 31 10.67 -12.62 -8.09
C GLY A 31 10.42 -13.83 -9.00
N SER A 32 11.23 -14.88 -8.85
CA SER A 32 11.17 -16.10 -9.66
C SER A 32 9.95 -17.00 -9.39
N ASP A 33 9.33 -16.85 -8.22
CA ASP A 33 8.33 -17.79 -7.70
C ASP A 33 6.88 -17.39 -8.01
N LYS A 34 6.67 -16.19 -8.58
CA LYS A 34 5.33 -15.70 -8.96
C LYS A 34 5.19 -15.57 -10.47
N LYS A 35 3.95 -15.72 -10.95
CA LYS A 35 3.62 -15.50 -12.36
C LYS A 35 3.82 -14.03 -12.68
N LEU A 36 4.78 -13.73 -13.56
CA LEU A 36 4.98 -12.39 -14.08
C LEU A 36 3.74 -11.90 -14.82
N ILE A 37 3.50 -10.60 -14.73
CA ILE A 37 2.44 -9.95 -15.48
C ILE A 37 2.90 -9.80 -16.92
N THR A 38 2.12 -10.39 -17.81
CA THR A 38 2.33 -10.33 -19.24
C THR A 38 1.48 -9.23 -19.86
N VAL A 39 2.07 -8.52 -20.80
CA VAL A 39 1.40 -7.49 -21.58
C VAL A 39 1.54 -7.80 -23.06
N ARG A 40 0.60 -7.26 -23.83
CA ARG A 40 0.73 -7.10 -25.27
C ARG A 40 0.80 -5.61 -25.57
N VAL A 41 1.88 -5.18 -26.19
CA VAL A 41 2.11 -3.79 -26.57
C VAL A 41 1.95 -3.62 -28.08
N THR A 42 1.35 -2.51 -28.49
CA THR A 42 1.27 -2.09 -29.90
C THR A 42 2.14 -0.87 -30.11
N LEU A 43 3.03 -0.94 -31.09
CA LEU A 43 3.96 0.12 -31.46
C LEU A 43 3.47 0.93 -32.67
N THR A 44 4.08 2.09 -32.92
CA THR A 44 3.73 3.04 -34.01
C THR A 44 3.62 2.46 -35.41
N LYS A 45 4.33 1.37 -35.70
CA LYS A 45 4.30 0.67 -37.00
C LYS A 45 3.38 -0.56 -37.02
N ALA A 46 2.39 -0.60 -36.12
CA ALA A 46 1.52 -1.75 -35.89
C ALA A 46 2.27 -3.06 -35.54
N VAL A 47 3.52 -2.94 -35.08
CA VAL A 47 4.26 -4.07 -34.51
C VAL A 47 3.64 -4.39 -33.16
N VAL A 48 3.31 -5.66 -32.95
CA VAL A 48 2.73 -6.15 -31.70
C VAL A 48 3.75 -7.07 -31.04
N ILE A 49 4.07 -6.77 -29.79
CA ILE A 49 5.00 -7.57 -28.98
C ILE A 49 4.26 -8.02 -27.74
N GLU A 50 4.45 -9.28 -27.36
CA GLU A 50 3.89 -9.85 -26.14
C GLU A 50 5.02 -10.29 -25.22
N GLY A 51 4.86 -10.12 -23.92
CA GLY A 51 5.87 -10.55 -22.95
C GLY A 51 5.68 -9.92 -21.58
N ALA A 52 6.49 -10.36 -20.62
CA ALA A 52 6.57 -9.76 -19.30
C ALA A 52 7.53 -8.56 -19.33
N PRO A 53 7.09 -7.34 -18.97
CA PRO A 53 7.97 -6.19 -18.81
C PRO A 53 8.92 -6.43 -17.64
N VAL A 54 10.22 -6.24 -17.85
CA VAL A 54 11.24 -6.51 -16.82
C VAL A 54 12.14 -5.31 -16.51
N LYS A 55 12.25 -4.34 -17.42
CA LYS A 55 13.14 -3.18 -17.20
C LYS A 55 12.77 -2.01 -18.11
N ILE A 56 12.99 -0.80 -17.61
CA ILE A 56 13.12 0.42 -18.43
C ILE A 56 14.52 0.98 -18.21
N ASP A 57 15.28 1.13 -19.29
CA ASP A 57 16.46 1.98 -19.31
C ASP A 57 16.00 3.44 -19.44
N LYS A 58 16.15 4.20 -18.34
CA LYS A 58 15.71 5.60 -18.27
C LYS A 58 16.57 6.52 -19.12
N ASP A 59 17.84 6.19 -19.35
CA ASP A 59 18.76 7.06 -20.08
C ASP A 59 18.44 7.01 -21.57
N ASN A 60 18.18 5.81 -22.08
CA ASN A 60 17.88 5.58 -23.50
C ASN A 60 16.38 5.48 -23.81
N GLN A 61 15.52 5.55 -22.78
CA GLN A 61 14.07 5.38 -22.90
C GLN A 61 13.70 4.06 -23.60
N VAL A 62 14.38 2.96 -23.24
CA VAL A 62 14.17 1.63 -23.83
C VAL A 62 13.44 0.72 -22.84
N ILE A 63 12.41 0.04 -23.32
CA ILE A 63 11.63 -0.94 -22.55
C ILE A 63 12.07 -2.35 -22.94
N PHE A 64 12.27 -3.23 -21.96
CA PHE A 64 12.62 -4.64 -22.15
C PHE A 64 11.46 -5.54 -21.73
N LEU A 65 11.10 -6.47 -22.61
CA LEU A 65 10.10 -7.51 -22.39
C LEU A 65 10.75 -8.88 -22.57
N ILE A 66 10.43 -9.83 -21.69
CA ILE A 66 10.83 -11.22 -21.81
C ILE A 66 9.62 -12.07 -22.22
N GLN A 67 9.79 -12.89 -23.25
CA GLN A 67 8.83 -13.91 -23.64
C GLN A 67 9.57 -15.23 -23.80
N GLU A 68 9.32 -16.19 -22.90
CA GLU A 68 10.00 -17.48 -22.86
C GLU A 68 11.53 -17.35 -22.88
N LYS A 69 12.16 -17.64 -24.03
CA LYS A 69 13.62 -17.57 -24.25
C LYS A 69 14.06 -16.37 -25.10
N SER A 70 13.15 -15.44 -25.36
CA SER A 70 13.38 -14.26 -26.18
C SER A 70 13.32 -12.98 -25.35
N LEU A 71 14.17 -12.02 -25.72
CA LEU A 71 14.19 -10.67 -25.19
C LEU A 71 13.79 -9.72 -26.32
N ALA A 72 12.70 -8.99 -26.12
CA ALA A 72 12.32 -7.89 -26.99
C ALA A 72 12.68 -6.56 -26.31
N TYR A 73 13.13 -5.59 -27.10
CA TYR A 73 13.33 -4.23 -26.61
C TYR A 73 12.90 -3.21 -27.67
N PHE A 74 12.36 -2.09 -27.23
CA PHE A 74 11.89 -1.02 -28.11
C PHE A 74 11.92 0.33 -27.39
N ASN A 75 11.90 1.42 -28.15
CA ASN A 75 11.89 2.76 -27.58
C ASN A 75 10.50 3.07 -27.01
N SER A 76 10.42 3.64 -25.80
CA SER A 76 9.15 3.95 -25.13
C SER A 76 8.30 4.96 -25.90
N SER A 77 8.90 5.79 -26.75
CA SER A 77 8.17 6.71 -27.63
C SER A 77 7.37 6.02 -28.72
N GLU A 78 7.70 4.76 -29.05
CA GLU A 78 6.96 3.97 -30.04
C GLU A 78 5.69 3.34 -29.45
N LEU A 79 5.53 3.35 -28.12
CA LEU A 79 4.42 2.69 -27.44
C LEU A 79 3.10 3.46 -27.63
N ILE A 80 2.10 2.80 -28.21
CA ILE A 80 0.76 3.37 -28.38
C ILE A 80 -0.23 2.75 -27.39
N ILE A 81 -0.30 1.41 -27.36
CA ILE A 81 -1.32 0.67 -26.61
C ILE A 81 -0.64 -0.38 -25.75
N ILE A 82 -1.20 -0.61 -24.55
CA ILE A 82 -0.89 -1.78 -23.72
C ILE A 82 -2.18 -2.51 -23.43
N ASN A 83 -2.18 -3.81 -23.69
CA ASN A 83 -3.18 -4.74 -23.20
C ASN A 83 -2.55 -5.58 -22.10
N ILE A 84 -3.11 -5.54 -20.90
CA ILE A 84 -2.67 -6.39 -19.79
C ILE A 84 -3.40 -7.72 -19.93
N LEU A 85 -2.65 -8.80 -20.08
CA LEU A 85 -3.25 -10.11 -20.38
C LEU A 85 -3.82 -10.78 -19.13
N ASN A 86 -3.30 -10.42 -17.95
CA ASN A 86 -3.70 -10.96 -16.66
C ASN A 86 -4.12 -9.82 -15.69
N PRO A 87 -5.17 -9.04 -16.00
CA PRO A 87 -5.46 -7.79 -15.29
C PRO A 87 -5.85 -7.99 -13.82
N GLU A 88 -6.46 -9.13 -13.48
CA GLU A 88 -6.88 -9.45 -12.10
C GLU A 88 -5.72 -9.39 -11.08
N GLN A 89 -4.50 -9.74 -11.51
CA GLN A 89 -3.32 -9.79 -10.62
C GLN A 89 -2.71 -8.41 -10.33
N VAL A 90 -3.16 -7.37 -11.02
CA VAL A 90 -2.62 -6.00 -10.93
C VAL A 90 -3.70 -4.96 -10.70
N LEU A 91 -4.92 -5.35 -10.31
CA LEU A 91 -6.00 -4.39 -10.07
C LEU A 91 -5.63 -3.38 -8.98
N ASP A 92 -4.87 -3.79 -7.97
CA ASP A 92 -4.34 -2.87 -6.96
C ASP A 92 -3.40 -1.81 -7.55
N ILE A 93 -2.57 -2.19 -8.51
CA ILE A 93 -1.71 -1.26 -9.24
C ILE A 93 -2.53 -0.32 -10.15
N LEU A 94 -3.52 -0.86 -10.84
CA LEU A 94 -4.31 -0.10 -11.82
C LEU A 94 -5.26 0.90 -11.15
N THR A 95 -5.59 0.66 -9.89
CA THR A 95 -6.46 1.51 -9.07
C THR A 95 -5.68 2.32 -8.03
N ASP A 96 -4.35 2.27 -8.04
CA ASP A 96 -3.49 2.93 -7.04
C ASP A 96 -3.91 2.60 -5.60
N GLY A 97 -4.18 1.31 -5.34
CA GLY A 97 -4.52 0.78 -4.04
C GLY A 97 -5.99 0.96 -3.64
N SER A 98 -6.80 1.72 -4.38
CA SER A 98 -8.22 1.90 -4.06
C SER A 98 -9.07 0.64 -4.29
N PHE A 99 -8.55 -0.35 -5.01
CA PHE A 99 -9.09 -1.71 -5.03
C PHE A 99 -8.00 -2.71 -4.68
N PHE A 100 -8.30 -3.63 -3.77
CA PHE A 100 -7.45 -4.79 -3.51
C PHE A 100 -8.30 -5.92 -2.96
N GLU A 101 -7.92 -7.16 -3.27
CA GLU A 101 -8.57 -8.32 -2.69
C GLU A 101 -8.01 -8.62 -1.30
N VAL A 102 -8.92 -8.85 -0.36
CA VAL A 102 -8.59 -9.31 0.97
C VAL A 102 -9.09 -10.76 1.13
N PRO A 103 -8.22 -11.70 1.53
CA PRO A 103 -8.66 -13.05 1.87
C PRO A 103 -9.67 -13.00 3.02
N ILE A 104 -10.87 -13.54 2.82
CA ILE A 104 -11.98 -13.44 3.79
C ILE A 104 -11.60 -14.04 5.14
N ASP A 105 -10.81 -15.11 5.14
CA ASP A 105 -10.25 -15.79 6.32
C ASP A 105 -9.29 -14.91 7.13
N LYS A 106 -8.79 -13.82 6.55
CA LYS A 106 -7.90 -12.86 7.22
C LYS A 106 -8.60 -11.59 7.69
N VAL A 107 -9.90 -11.44 7.43
CA VAL A 107 -10.68 -10.27 7.88
C VAL A 107 -11.13 -10.51 9.32
N PRO A 108 -10.63 -9.79 10.33
CA PRO A 108 -11.07 -10.01 11.69
C PRO A 108 -12.49 -9.47 11.89
N SER A 109 -13.23 -10.08 12.82
CA SER A 109 -14.51 -9.57 13.26
C SER A 109 -14.34 -8.22 13.98
N SER A 110 -15.41 -7.42 14.01
CA SER A 110 -15.38 -6.14 14.73
C SER A 110 -15.09 -6.31 16.23
N LEU A 111 -15.49 -7.45 16.82
CA LEU A 111 -15.21 -7.75 18.23
C LEU A 111 -13.73 -8.08 18.44
N GLU A 112 -13.12 -8.87 17.55
CA GLU A 112 -11.69 -9.18 17.61
C GLU A 112 -10.86 -7.92 17.45
N LEU A 113 -11.18 -7.05 16.49
CA LEU A 113 -10.50 -5.76 16.32
C LEU A 113 -10.61 -4.86 17.55
N LYS A 114 -11.79 -4.78 18.19
CA LYS A 114 -11.96 -4.02 19.43
C LYS A 114 -11.09 -4.59 20.55
N ARG A 115 -11.02 -5.92 20.66
CA ARG A 115 -10.17 -6.58 21.66
C ARG A 115 -8.69 -6.26 21.42
N ILE A 116 -8.21 -6.41 20.19
CA ILE A 116 -6.82 -6.10 19.81
C ILE A 116 -6.51 -4.62 20.06
N PHE A 117 -7.41 -3.70 19.69
CA PHE A 117 -7.23 -2.28 19.96
C PHE A 117 -7.11 -2.00 21.46
N ASN A 118 -7.98 -2.58 22.28
CA ASN A 118 -7.94 -2.40 23.73
C ASN A 118 -6.64 -2.93 24.34
N GLU A 119 -6.18 -4.11 23.91
CA GLU A 119 -4.91 -4.70 24.35
C GLU A 119 -3.72 -3.77 24.03
N ILE A 120 -3.67 -3.23 22.81
CA ILE A 120 -2.62 -2.27 22.40
C ILE A 120 -2.75 -0.95 23.16
N GLN A 121 -3.98 -0.45 23.37
CA GLN A 121 -4.23 0.77 24.11
C GLN A 121 -3.76 0.65 25.57
N GLU A 122 -4.01 -0.49 26.21
CA GLU A 122 -3.53 -0.78 27.57
C GLU A 122 -2.00 -0.83 27.59
N GLN A 123 -1.39 -1.57 26.66
CA GLN A 123 0.07 -1.63 26.53
C GLN A 123 0.71 -0.24 26.36
N PHE A 124 0.12 0.62 25.53
CA PHE A 124 0.61 1.99 25.32
C PHE A 124 0.60 2.81 26.61
N LYS A 125 -0.51 2.73 27.33
CA LYS A 125 -0.68 3.48 28.56
C LYS A 125 0.27 2.99 29.64
N GLU A 126 0.44 1.69 29.78
CA GLU A 126 1.33 1.10 30.78
C GLU A 126 2.81 1.32 30.46
N THR A 127 3.20 1.20 29.19
CA THR A 127 4.62 1.27 28.78
C THR A 127 5.09 2.70 28.62
N TYR A 128 4.26 3.55 28.00
CA TYR A 128 4.66 4.89 27.55
C TYR A 128 3.91 6.01 28.27
N GLY A 129 2.84 5.71 29.02
CA GLY A 129 1.96 6.74 29.59
C GLY A 129 1.04 7.41 28.56
N VAL A 130 1.00 6.91 27.32
CA VAL A 130 0.28 7.54 26.20
C VAL A 130 -1.12 6.96 26.06
N ALA A 131 -2.13 7.82 25.95
CA ALA A 131 -3.49 7.39 25.66
C ALA A 131 -3.71 7.23 24.14
N LEU A 132 -3.94 6.00 23.70
CA LEU A 132 -4.33 5.71 22.32
C LEU A 132 -5.83 5.94 22.12
N LYS A 133 -6.19 6.71 21.08
CA LYS A 133 -7.57 7.06 20.72
C LYS A 133 -7.77 6.85 19.21
N ASN A 134 -9.00 6.57 18.78
CA ASN A 134 -9.29 6.44 17.35
C ASN A 134 -10.71 6.91 16.98
N THR A 135 -10.89 7.31 15.71
CA THR A 135 -12.22 7.56 15.11
C THR A 135 -12.74 6.40 14.27
N PHE A 136 -11.98 5.32 14.13
CA PHE A 136 -12.36 4.18 13.29
C PHE A 136 -13.79 3.74 13.63
N TRP A 137 -14.11 3.54 14.91
CA TRP A 137 -15.43 3.08 15.34
C TRP A 137 -16.60 4.05 15.17
N ASN A 138 -16.36 5.29 14.73
CA ASN A 138 -17.41 6.30 14.58
C ASN A 138 -18.30 6.06 13.35
N ALA A 139 -17.86 5.26 12.39
CA ALA A 139 -18.67 4.92 11.23
C ALA A 139 -19.68 3.81 11.56
N ASN A 140 -20.89 3.91 10.98
CA ASN A 140 -21.96 2.95 11.23
C ASN A 140 -21.65 1.54 10.69
N GLN A 141 -20.81 1.44 9.66
CA GLN A 141 -20.39 0.17 9.05
C GLN A 141 -18.96 0.27 8.49
N HIS A 142 -18.18 -0.80 8.65
CA HIS A 142 -16.85 -0.93 8.08
C HIS A 142 -16.83 -2.01 7.01
N THR A 143 -16.23 -1.71 5.87
CA THR A 143 -15.95 -2.66 4.80
C THR A 143 -14.95 -3.73 5.30
N ASN A 144 -14.90 -4.89 4.63
CA ASN A 144 -13.89 -5.90 4.93
C ASN A 144 -12.46 -5.37 4.70
N ASN A 145 -12.29 -4.50 3.69
CA ASN A 145 -11.04 -3.82 3.42
C ASN A 145 -10.63 -2.92 4.58
N ALA A 146 -11.53 -2.06 5.06
CA ALA A 146 -11.27 -1.18 6.19
C ALA A 146 -10.90 -1.95 7.47
N LYS A 147 -11.60 -3.06 7.77
CA LYS A 147 -11.27 -3.92 8.91
C LYS A 147 -9.89 -4.55 8.79
N TYR A 148 -9.57 -5.04 7.60
CA TYR A 148 -8.27 -5.63 7.33
C TYR A 148 -7.14 -4.60 7.44
N GLN A 149 -7.29 -3.43 6.84
CA GLN A 149 -6.30 -2.35 6.93
C GLN A 149 -6.15 -1.85 8.37
N TYR A 150 -7.25 -1.72 9.12
CA TYR A 150 -7.17 -1.37 10.53
C TYR A 150 -6.37 -2.42 11.34
N HIS A 151 -6.58 -3.71 11.10
CA HIS A 151 -5.76 -4.77 11.70
C HIS A 151 -4.27 -4.64 11.36
N GLN A 152 -3.95 -4.38 10.08
CA GLN A 152 -2.57 -4.15 9.63
C GLN A 152 -1.96 -2.93 10.32
N LEU A 153 -2.72 -1.84 10.46
CA LEU A 153 -2.28 -0.65 11.17
C LEU A 153 -1.96 -0.96 12.63
N LEU A 154 -2.85 -1.63 13.35
CA LEU A 154 -2.63 -1.96 14.76
C LEU A 154 -1.36 -2.79 14.96
N THR A 155 -1.13 -3.75 14.08
CA THR A 155 0.08 -4.58 14.10
C THR A 155 1.34 -3.76 13.81
N ALA A 156 1.30 -2.94 12.75
CA ALA A 156 2.43 -2.08 12.36
C ALA A 156 2.73 -1.04 13.44
N LEU A 157 1.71 -0.38 13.98
CA LEU A 157 1.85 0.66 15.00
C LEU A 157 2.48 0.11 16.28
N SER A 158 2.03 -1.05 16.76
CA SER A 158 2.64 -1.71 17.93
C SER A 158 4.12 -1.99 17.69
N LYS A 159 4.48 -2.49 16.50
CA LYS A 159 5.87 -2.79 16.15
C LYS A 159 6.72 -1.52 16.00
N SER A 160 6.23 -0.52 15.26
CA SER A 160 6.91 0.77 15.08
C SER A 160 7.26 1.43 16.41
N LEU A 161 6.34 1.43 17.38
CA LEU A 161 6.59 2.06 18.67
C LEU A 161 7.52 1.24 19.56
N ASN A 162 7.40 -0.09 19.54
CA ASN A 162 8.39 -0.95 20.20
C ASN A 162 9.79 -0.73 19.61
N ASP A 163 9.89 -0.52 18.30
CA ASP A 163 11.16 -0.23 17.64
C ASP A 163 11.74 1.14 18.05
N ILE A 164 10.91 2.19 18.10
CA ILE A 164 11.31 3.53 18.57
C ILE A 164 11.74 3.47 20.05
N ALA A 165 11.01 2.72 20.87
CA ALA A 165 11.27 2.61 22.30
C ALA A 165 12.49 1.75 22.67
N LYS A 166 13.20 1.16 21.69
CA LYS A 166 14.40 0.34 21.94
C LYS A 166 15.56 1.15 22.50
N ASP A 167 15.64 2.43 22.18
CA ASP A 167 16.66 3.33 22.73
C ASP A 167 16.06 4.31 23.74
N ASP A 168 16.89 4.76 24.69
CA ASP A 168 16.48 5.63 25.79
C ASP A 168 15.92 6.97 25.29
N MET A 169 16.39 7.47 24.15
CA MET A 169 15.94 8.75 23.59
C MET A 169 14.52 8.62 23.02
N GLY A 170 14.26 7.57 22.25
CA GLY A 170 12.95 7.27 21.69
C GLY A 170 11.92 6.97 22.78
N MET A 171 12.29 6.20 23.81
CA MET A 171 11.44 5.98 24.98
C MET A 171 11.06 7.30 25.66
N GLN A 172 12.03 8.17 25.94
CA GLN A 172 11.77 9.47 26.56
C GLN A 172 10.92 10.39 25.66
N ALA A 173 11.08 10.31 24.34
CA ALA A 173 10.30 11.10 23.40
C ALA A 173 8.83 10.65 23.40
N LEU A 174 8.58 9.34 23.43
CA LEU A 174 7.24 8.76 23.55
C LEU A 174 6.56 9.12 24.89
N GLN A 175 7.31 9.17 25.98
CA GLN A 175 6.78 9.56 27.30
C GLN A 175 6.41 11.06 27.40
N LYS A 176 6.76 11.89 26.41
CA LYS A 176 6.43 13.33 26.39
C LYS A 176 5.12 13.65 25.68
N ILE A 177 4.51 12.67 24.99
CA ILE A 177 3.21 12.86 24.36
C ILE A 177 2.13 12.31 25.29
N ASP A 178 1.00 13.01 25.41
CA ASP A 178 -0.10 12.54 26.26
C ASP A 178 -1.02 11.61 25.47
N ASP A 179 -1.26 11.94 24.19
CA ASP A 179 -2.22 11.28 23.32
C ASP A 179 -1.60 10.86 21.98
N PHE A 180 -2.00 9.69 21.50
CA PHE A 180 -1.84 9.27 20.11
C PHE A 180 -3.21 9.06 19.48
N TYR A 181 -3.55 9.84 18.46
CA TYR A 181 -4.88 9.85 17.85
C TYR A 181 -4.85 9.26 16.43
N ILE A 182 -5.63 8.21 16.19
CA ILE A 182 -5.81 7.62 14.86
C ILE A 182 -7.12 8.17 14.26
N GLU A 183 -7.01 8.98 13.22
CA GLU A 183 -8.14 9.51 12.47
C GLU A 183 -8.30 8.81 11.12
N SER A 184 -9.48 8.22 10.90
CA SER A 184 -9.89 7.76 9.58
C SER A 184 -10.20 8.96 8.68
N THR A 185 -9.50 9.08 7.55
CA THR A 185 -9.68 10.13 6.54
C THR A 185 -9.77 9.50 5.14
N ASP A 186 -9.95 10.32 4.11
CA ASP A 186 -9.87 9.96 2.69
C ASP A 186 -8.50 10.31 2.06
N GLN A 187 -7.50 10.57 2.90
CA GLN A 187 -6.18 11.01 2.49
C GLN A 187 -5.15 9.89 2.70
N ASP A 188 -4.09 9.92 1.91
CA ASP A 188 -2.89 9.10 2.15
C ASP A 188 -2.43 9.25 3.60
N PHE A 189 -1.82 8.22 4.17
CA PHE A 189 -1.50 8.26 5.59
C PHE A 189 -0.37 9.25 5.90
N PHE A 190 -0.51 9.98 7.01
CA PHE A 190 0.53 10.88 7.51
C PHE A 190 0.39 11.12 9.02
N VAL A 191 1.51 11.43 9.67
CA VAL A 191 1.56 11.80 11.09
C VAL A 191 1.81 13.29 11.23
N THR A 192 1.04 13.96 12.09
CA THR A 192 1.25 15.36 12.49
C THR A 192 1.34 15.51 14.00
N LYS A 193 2.05 16.55 14.42
CA LYS A 193 2.07 17.00 15.82
C LYS A 193 0.76 17.72 16.16
N ALA A 194 0.12 17.29 17.24
CA ALA A 194 -1.06 17.90 17.82
C ALA A 194 -0.73 18.50 19.20
N PRO A 195 -1.55 19.40 19.75
CA PRO A 195 -1.27 20.05 21.04
C PRO A 195 -1.03 19.09 22.21
N GLN A 196 -1.62 17.88 22.16
CA GLN A 196 -1.54 16.87 23.22
C GLN A 196 -0.70 15.63 22.80
N GLY A 197 -0.04 15.65 21.65
CA GLY A 197 0.77 14.52 21.19
C GLY A 197 0.79 14.36 19.68
N LEU A 198 0.46 13.16 19.19
CA LEU A 198 0.52 12.82 17.76
C LEU A 198 -0.84 12.48 17.19
N LYS A 199 -1.03 12.81 15.90
CA LYS A 199 -2.21 12.45 15.13
C LYS A 199 -1.80 11.73 13.85
N LEU A 200 -2.25 10.49 13.69
CA LEU A 200 -2.14 9.71 12.46
C LEU A 200 -3.45 9.85 11.68
N ASN A 201 -3.38 10.38 10.46
CA ASN A 201 -4.49 10.39 9.51
C ASN A 201 -4.28 9.24 8.54
N ILE A 202 -5.32 8.50 8.19
CA ILE A 202 -5.19 7.30 7.37
C ILE A 202 -6.51 6.94 6.66
N ASP A 203 -6.40 6.59 5.38
CA ASP A 203 -7.47 5.96 4.61
C ASP A 203 -7.41 4.43 4.77
N PHE A 204 -8.45 3.86 5.39
CA PHE A 204 -8.57 2.41 5.58
C PHE A 204 -9.20 1.68 4.38
N ASP A 205 -9.83 2.39 3.46
CA ASP A 205 -10.38 1.80 2.24
C ASP A 205 -9.31 1.63 1.16
N ALA A 206 -8.17 2.34 1.27
CA ALA A 206 -7.00 2.18 0.41
C ALA A 206 -6.00 1.14 0.92
N LYS A 207 -5.30 0.48 -0.02
CA LYS A 207 -4.21 -0.45 0.29
C LYS A 207 -2.99 0.30 0.80
N PHE A 208 -2.49 -0.07 1.98
CA PHE A 208 -1.21 0.44 2.47
C PHE A 208 -0.04 0.07 1.55
N PRO A 209 0.97 0.96 1.43
CA PRO A 209 2.16 0.67 0.65
C PRO A 209 2.95 -0.49 1.27
N PRO A 210 3.78 -1.21 0.50
CA PRO A 210 4.50 -2.39 0.99
C PRO A 210 5.49 -2.11 2.13
N ASP A 211 6.01 -0.89 2.20
CA ASP A 211 6.94 -0.36 3.20
C ASP A 211 6.22 0.46 4.29
N PHE A 212 4.90 0.30 4.42
CA PHE A 212 4.05 1.05 5.34
C PHE A 212 4.59 1.10 6.77
N GLU A 213 5.02 -0.03 7.33
CA GLU A 213 5.56 -0.08 8.71
C GLU A 213 6.80 0.80 8.87
N GLN A 214 7.73 0.75 7.91
CA GLN A 214 8.95 1.56 7.94
C GLN A 214 8.64 3.05 7.77
N GLN A 215 7.72 3.38 6.87
CA GLN A 215 7.26 4.75 6.68
C GLN A 215 6.55 5.28 7.94
N LEU A 216 5.71 4.45 8.58
CA LEU A 216 5.02 4.80 9.83
C LEU A 216 6.03 5.10 10.95
N THR A 217 7.01 4.23 11.17
CA THR A 217 8.09 4.45 12.15
C THR A 217 8.78 5.79 11.91
N THR A 218 9.23 6.02 10.68
CA THR A 218 9.95 7.25 10.29
C THR A 218 9.10 8.49 10.53
N MET A 219 7.80 8.46 10.18
CA MET A 219 6.90 9.59 10.36
C MET A 219 6.61 9.88 11.84
N ILE A 220 6.53 8.84 12.69
CA ILE A 220 6.39 9.03 14.14
C ILE A 220 7.65 9.69 14.69
N GLU A 221 8.84 9.15 14.40
CA GLU A 221 10.12 9.69 14.87
C GLU A 221 10.32 11.16 14.49
N GLN A 222 9.95 11.56 13.27
CA GLN A 222 10.07 12.94 12.80
C GLN A 222 9.15 13.94 13.51
N ASN A 223 8.08 13.47 14.15
CA ASN A 223 7.06 14.32 14.78
C ASN A 223 7.09 14.30 16.32
N LEU A 224 7.85 13.38 16.94
CA LEU A 224 8.10 13.36 18.38
C LEU A 224 8.90 14.61 18.81
#